data_AF-D6TKR0-F1
#
_entry.id   AF-D6TKR0-F1
#
_cell.length_a   1.000
_cell.length_b   1.000
_cell.length_c   1.000
_cell.angle_alpha   90.00
_cell.angle_beta   90.00
_cell.angle_gamma   90.00
#
_symmetry.space_group_name_H-M   'P 1'
#
loop_
_entity.id
_entity.type
_entity.pdbx_description
1 polymer ?
#
loop_
_entity_poly.entity_id
_entity_poly.type
_entity_poly.pdbx_seq_one_letter_code
_entity_poly.pdbx_strand_id
1 'polypeptide(L)' 'MMKCRIRIAGHLDPSWQSWFDDLEIIQEEQGTTMLKGLLPDQAALYGVLLKLNNLGLLLSMLEVNESTIRLD' A
#
# COMPACT_ATOMS: atom_id res chain seq x y z
N MET A 1 -11.93 4.04 8.48
CA MET A 1 -10.57 3.80 7.97
C MET A 1 -10.46 2.36 7.52
N MET A 2 -9.65 2.09 6.51
CA MET A 2 -9.43 0.78 5.91
C MET A 2 -7.99 0.36 6.18
N LYS A 3 -7.79 -0.84 6.71
CA LYS A 3 -6.45 -1.44 6.81
C LYS A 3 -6.11 -2.04 5.47
N CYS A 4 -5.00 -1.62 4.89
CA CYS A 4 -4.56 -2.02 3.58
C CYS A 4 -3.20 -2.71 3.65
N ARG A 5 -3.03 -3.78 2.87
CA ARG A 5 -1.75 -4.41 2.56
C ARG A 5 -1.69 -4.65 1.06
N ILE A 6 -0.65 -4.16 0.42
CA ILE A 6 -0.41 -4.27 -1.02
C ILE A 6 0.97 -4.86 -1.19
N ARG A 7 1.08 -5.97 -1.92
CA ARG A 7 2.38 -6.50 -2.34
C ARG A 7 2.57 -6.26 -3.83
N ILE A 8 3.73 -5.73 -4.19
CA ILE A 8 4.16 -5.58 -5.58
C ILE A 8 5.41 -6.40 -5.87
N ALA A 9 5.58 -6.78 -7.13
CA ALA A 9 6.81 -7.38 -7.61
C ALA A 9 7.93 -6.33 -7.72
N GLY A 10 9.15 -6.71 -7.36
CA GLY A 10 10.31 -5.82 -7.34
C GLY A 10 10.49 -5.09 -6.00
N HIS A 11 11.67 -4.50 -5.85
CA HIS A 11 12.01 -3.61 -4.75
C HIS A 11 11.76 -2.17 -5.14
N LEU A 12 10.76 -1.55 -4.50
CA LEU A 12 10.52 -0.12 -4.58
C LEU A 12 11.48 0.58 -3.61
N ASP A 13 12.13 1.63 -4.08
CA ASP A 13 13.08 2.38 -3.27
C ASP A 13 12.38 3.05 -2.07
N PRO A 14 12.93 3.00 -0.84
CA PRO A 14 12.33 3.62 0.32
C PRO A 14 12.10 5.14 0.19
N SER A 15 12.78 5.85 -0.71
CA SER A 15 12.54 7.27 -1.00
C SER A 15 11.10 7.58 -1.45
N TRP A 16 10.38 6.59 -1.98
CA TRP A 16 8.97 6.71 -2.35
C TRP A 16 8.03 6.80 -1.13
N GLN A 17 8.53 6.61 0.09
CA GLN A 17 7.73 6.65 1.33
C GLN A 17 6.88 7.91 1.45
N SER A 18 7.43 9.08 1.06
CA SER A 18 6.71 10.36 1.12
C SER A 18 5.57 10.48 0.10
N TRP A 19 5.54 9.64 -0.93
CA TRP A 19 4.52 9.66 -1.99
C TRP A 19 3.34 8.72 -1.72
N PHE A 20 3.51 7.74 -0.84
CA PHE A 20 2.51 6.71 -0.53
C PHE A 20 1.75 6.96 0.77
N ASP A 21 1.49 8.23 1.10
CA ASP A 21 0.68 8.66 2.24
C ASP A 21 1.09 7.93 3.54
N ASP A 22 0.13 7.47 4.36
CA ASP A 22 0.35 6.74 5.61
C ASP A 22 0.71 5.24 5.43
N LEU A 23 1.15 4.83 4.22
CA LEU A 23 1.54 3.44 3.96
C LEU A 23 3.05 3.26 4.15
N GLU A 24 3.43 2.45 5.14
CA GLU A 24 4.81 2.00 5.33
C GLU A 24 5.26 1.13 4.15
N ILE A 25 6.43 1.45 3.57
CA ILE A 25 7.08 0.66 2.51
C ILE A 25 8.13 -0.26 3.13
N ILE A 26 7.97 -1.56 2.90
CA ILE A 26 8.89 -2.60 3.40
C ILE A 26 9.34 -3.46 2.24
N GLN A 27 10.63 -3.46 1.95
CA GLN A 27 11.23 -4.44 1.05
C GLN A 27 11.25 -5.81 1.74
N GLU A 28 10.65 -6.81 1.10
CA GLU A 28 10.59 -8.18 1.59
C GLU A 28 11.65 -9.05 0.91
N GLU A 29 11.98 -10.17 1.57
CA GLU A 29 12.77 -11.24 0.97
C GLU A 29 12.05 -11.77 -0.28
N GLN A 30 12.80 -12.27 -1.26
CA GLN A 30 12.30 -12.73 -2.58
C GLN A 30 11.96 -11.61 -3.58
N GLY A 31 12.42 -10.38 -3.34
CA GLY A 31 12.38 -9.34 -4.36
C GLY A 31 11.01 -8.69 -4.52
N THR A 32 10.20 -8.62 -3.46
CA THR A 32 8.90 -7.93 -3.46
C THR A 32 8.91 -6.75 -2.50
N THR A 33 7.94 -5.85 -2.65
CA THR A 33 7.72 -4.75 -1.72
C THR A 33 6.31 -4.80 -1.16
N MET A 34 6.19 -4.65 0.15
CA MET A 34 4.94 -4.51 0.87
C MET A 34 4.68 -3.03 1.17
N LEU A 35 3.52 -2.53 0.77
CA LEU A 35 2.96 -1.27 1.25
C LEU A 35 1.83 -1.62 2.23
N LYS A 36 1.89 -1.14 3.48
CA LYS A 36 0.85 -1.43 4.47
C LYS A 36 0.54 -0.22 5.34
N GLY A 37 -0.72 -0.05 5.72
CA GLY A 37 -1.12 1.05 6.59
C GLY A 37 -2.63 1.22 6.66
N LEU A 38 -3.05 2.37 7.17
CA LEU A 38 -4.45 2.78 7.19
C LEU A 38 -4.71 3.76 6.04
N LEU A 39 -5.84 3.59 5.37
CA LEU A 39 -6.36 4.53 4.40
C LEU A 39 -7.68 5.10 4.91
N PRO A 40 -8.00 6.37 4.64
CA PRO A 40 -9.24 6.98 5.10
C PRO A 40 -10.46 6.29 4.50
N ASP A 41 -10.42 5.98 3.20
CA ASP A 41 -11.51 5.44 2.40
C ASP A 41 -11.03 4.69 1.14
N GLN A 42 -11.99 4.24 0.33
CA GLN A 42 -11.75 3.53 -0.93
C GLN A 42 -11.16 4.43 -2.03
N ALA A 43 -11.40 5.75 -1.99
CA ALA A 43 -10.85 6.68 -2.98
C ALA A 43 -9.33 6.83 -2.79
N ALA A 44 -8.85 6.90 -1.55
CA ALA A 44 -7.43 6.87 -1.23
C ALA A 44 -6.76 5.57 -1.70
N LEU A 45 -7.41 4.42 -1.51
CA LEU A 45 -6.94 3.14 -2.04
C LEU A 45 -6.81 3.17 -3.58
N TYR A 46 -7.82 3.68 -4.28
CA TYR A 46 -7.76 3.80 -5.73
C TYR A 46 -6.62 4.70 -6.19
N GLY A 47 -6.37 5.81 -5.49
CA GLY A 47 -5.23 6.70 -5.75
C GLY A 47 -3.88 5.98 -5.62
N VAL A 48 -3.70 5.15 -4.59
CA VAL A 48 -2.48 4.33 -4.42
C VAL A 48 -2.32 3.33 -5.57
N LEU A 49 -3.37 2.60 -5.93
CA LEU A 49 -3.33 1.63 -7.02
C LEU A 49 -3.01 2.30 -8.37
N LEU A 50 -3.54 3.50 -8.61
CA LEU A 50 -3.22 4.29 -9.81
C LEU A 50 -1.75 4.73 -9.83
N LYS A 51 -1.20 5.19 -8.70
CA LYS A 51 0.23 5.53 -8.58
C LYS A 51 1.11 4.31 -8.94
N LEU A 52 0.80 3.14 -8.38
CA LEU A 52 1.54 1.90 -8.68
C LEU A 52 1.47 1.53 -10.17
N ASN A 53 0.29 1.62 -10.77
CA ASN A 53 0.11 1.38 -12.20
C ASN A 53 0.90 2.35 -13.08
N ASN A 54 0.93 3.64 -12.73
CA ASN A 54 1.69 4.65 -13.46
C ASN A 54 3.21 4.42 -13.41
N LEU A 55 3.70 3.72 -12.37
CA LEU A 55 5.10 3.30 -12.24
C LEU A 55 5.39 1.97 -12.95
N GLY A 56 4.38 1.33 -13.55
CA GLY A 56 4.52 0.02 -14.19
C GLY A 56 4.77 -1.12 -13.19
N LEU A 57 4.44 -0.92 -11.91
CA LEU A 57 4.67 -1.91 -10.85
C LEU A 57 3.54 -2.94 -10.86
N LEU A 58 3.91 -4.22 -10.87
CA LEU A 58 2.95 -5.31 -10.92
C LEU A 58 2.41 -5.62 -9.53
N LEU A 59 1.09 -5.60 -9.40
CA LEU A 59 0.38 -6.01 -8.19
C LEU A 59 0.42 -7.54 -8.04
N SER A 60 0.93 -8.01 -6.90
CA SER A 60 0.98 -9.44 -6.56
C SER A 60 -0.06 -9.83 -5.51
N MET A 61 -0.44 -8.91 -4.62
CA MET A 61 -1.48 -9.13 -3.61
C MET A 61 -2.11 -7.80 -3.19
N LEU A 62 -3.41 -7.83 -2.94
CA LEU A 62 -4.18 -6.76 -2.31
C LEU A 62 -5.07 -7.36 -1.23
N GLU A 63 -4.91 -6.90 0.01
CA GLU A 63 -5.76 -7.21 1.15
C GLU A 63 -6.31 -5.90 1.73
N VAL A 64 -7.63 -5.83 1.87
CA VAL A 64 -8.32 -4.67 2.45
C VAL A 64 -9.34 -5.15 3.45
N ASN A 65 -9.33 -4.54 4.63
CA ASN A 65 -10.29 -4.82 5.70
C ASN A 65 -10.81 -3.51 6.27
N GLU A 66 -12.12 -3.44 6.51
CA GLU A 66 -12.68 -2.33 7.27
C GLU A 66 -12.12 -2.35 8.68
N SER A 67 -11.54 -1.24 9.11
CA SER A 67 -11.12 -1.06 10.49
C SER A 67 -12.25 -0.35 11.21
N THR A 68 -13.04 -1.11 11.98
CA THR A 68 -13.93 -0.51 12.98
C THR A 68 -13.02 0.09 14.04
N ILE A 69 -12.79 1.40 13.98
CA ILE A 69 -12.18 2.13 15.09
C ILE A 69 -13.16 1.97 16.25
N ARG A 70 -12.82 1.12 17.21
CA ARG A 70 -13.45 1.20 18.52
C ARG A 70 -12.86 2.44 19.17
N LEU A 71 -13.72 3.43 19.37
CA LEU A 71 -13.46 4.53 20.29
C LEU A 71 -13.86 4.01 21.67
N ASP A 72 -13.00 3.21 22.28
CA ASP A 72 -13.03 2.93 23.72
C ASP A 72 -12.21 3.94 24.51
#